data_AF-A0A377GA27-F1
#
_entry.id   AF-A0A377GA27-F1
#
_cell.length_a   1.000
_cell.length_b   1.000
_cell.length_c   1.000
_cell.angle_alpha   90.00
_cell.angle_beta   90.00
_cell.angle_gamma   90.00
#
_symmetry.space_group_name_H-M   'P 1'
#
loop_
_entity.id
_entity.type
_entity.pdbx_description
1 polymer ?
#
loop_
_entity_poly.entity_id
_entity_poly.type
_entity_poly.pdbx_seq_one_letter_code
_entity_poly.pdbx_strand_id
1 'polypeptide(L)'
;MKTKTEPVTIKKSPNSKIQQLKSEFYAEFDYKGKILQNINARCYDGRNYDEKKLYELFLEVYDGLQEEDSKRKLFEVIKKQDRTIVDIIPEVVAIIERDTFEDVSFSTTMPHFFKIIDTDEKLDLFLKNPQKYINDNSRILSAFELQVLEVVINHPFFGELPSVNRKYDPSVFVASPVTTQLWHLNLAQYGSTDAGAFEWLIEPTARETVLAKSKQLPKAQVIGLGGAYVSYDQGKIAQTAQMVRKTGVGACHSFAQLAADHLLKKMEEGELPPMHVKMVSHNVGLGSHTYLLLDHNSNDLTDLSTCTIVDPWAVVMGHTKQGYGAFLTGNYPFPDMTTNLVLCYDSQAQDEKQLQAEETAVTSRSFRQQLANVSIGTGTFFSSSQKDTTQKLGSKQKIAVSLLSDLQEYVKSTSNNRVKLELIDLLTREVKNHNLEPAQVMKIATQVAFARSIEQNESNFMWKGVVFNKDEALSSLLPAFSKSIGLWNAYSKKHGQGTLTTVDDKILKDVVDLLNKNEEHTFSVESQKTYKF
;
A
#
# COMPACT_ATOMS: atom_id res chain seq x y z
N MET A 1 -0.75 3.16 76.40
CA MET A 1 -0.67 2.41 75.12
C MET A 1 -0.45 3.41 74.00
N LYS A 2 0.73 3.42 73.38
CA LYS A 2 0.99 4.21 72.16
C LYS A 2 0.75 3.29 70.96
N THR A 3 -0.33 3.50 70.23
CA THR A 3 -0.59 2.83 68.96
C THR A 3 0.33 3.43 67.90
N LYS A 4 1.31 2.63 67.46
CA LYS A 4 2.07 2.90 66.23
C LYS A 4 1.12 2.72 65.05
N THR A 5 0.78 3.81 64.38
CA THR A 5 0.28 3.78 63.00
C THR A 5 1.47 3.56 62.08
N GLU A 6 1.55 2.39 61.48
CA GLU A 6 2.46 2.14 60.35
C GLU A 6 2.02 3.01 59.16
N PRO A 7 2.97 3.62 58.43
CA PRO A 7 2.64 4.35 57.22
C PRO A 7 2.14 3.35 56.17
N VAL A 8 0.93 3.59 55.67
CA VAL A 8 0.38 2.88 54.51
C VAL A 8 1.29 3.15 53.31
N THR A 9 2.12 2.17 52.96
CA THR A 9 2.86 2.19 51.70
C THR A 9 1.84 2.05 50.59
N ILE A 10 1.47 3.17 49.96
CA ILE A 10 0.69 3.18 48.73
C ILE A 10 1.54 2.44 47.69
N LYS A 11 1.21 1.17 47.41
CA LYS A 11 1.79 0.43 46.30
C LYS A 11 1.45 1.21 45.03
N LYS A 12 2.47 1.86 44.42
CA LYS A 12 2.32 2.42 43.08
C LYS A 12 1.79 1.31 42.18
N SER A 13 0.76 1.64 41.39
CA SER A 13 0.22 0.76 40.36
C SER A 13 1.39 0.24 39.50
N PRO A 14 1.43 -1.06 39.14
CA PRO A 14 2.54 -1.66 38.38
C PRO A 14 2.78 -1.05 36.99
N ASN A 15 1.94 -0.10 36.55
CA ASN A 15 2.05 0.62 35.28
C ASN A 15 1.89 2.14 35.45
N SER A 16 2.24 2.69 36.61
CA SER A 16 2.02 4.12 36.89
C SER A 16 2.76 5.05 35.92
N LYS A 17 3.96 4.69 35.46
CA LYS A 17 4.80 5.53 34.62
C LYS A 17 4.35 5.52 33.16
N ILE A 18 4.00 4.35 32.61
CA ILE A 18 3.47 4.25 31.25
C ILE A 18 2.09 4.89 31.13
N GLN A 19 1.26 4.83 32.18
CA GLN A 19 -0.01 5.54 32.22
C GLN A 19 0.17 7.06 32.31
N GLN A 20 1.16 7.51 33.08
CA GLN A 20 1.53 8.93 33.11
C GLN A 20 2.02 9.40 31.74
N LEU A 21 2.89 8.66 31.08
CA LEU A 21 3.38 8.97 29.72
C LEU A 21 2.23 9.03 28.70
N LYS A 22 1.27 8.10 28.77
CA LYS A 22 0.04 8.15 27.95
C LYS A 22 -0.74 9.44 28.22
N SER A 23 -0.94 9.78 29.49
CA SER A 23 -1.65 11.00 29.87
C SER A 23 -0.94 12.27 29.40
N GLU A 24 0.39 12.33 29.51
CA GLU A 24 1.20 13.46 29.03
C GLU A 24 1.07 13.61 27.51
N PHE A 25 1.21 12.52 26.76
CA PHE A 25 1.00 12.51 25.32
C PHE A 25 -0.41 12.99 24.94
N TYR A 26 -1.46 12.41 25.52
CA TYR A 26 -2.83 12.82 25.18
C TYR A 26 -3.19 14.24 25.63
N ALA A 27 -2.62 14.74 26.73
CA ALA A 27 -2.83 16.12 27.19
C ALA A 27 -2.12 17.14 26.29
N GLU A 28 -0.97 16.78 25.73
CA GLU A 28 -0.27 17.66 24.79
C GLU A 28 -0.95 17.67 23.41
N PHE A 29 -1.40 16.50 22.94
CA PHE A 29 -2.02 16.31 21.63
C PHE A 29 -3.55 16.51 21.59
N ASP A 30 -4.22 16.91 22.69
CA ASP A 30 -5.59 17.46 22.65
C ASP A 30 -5.62 18.89 22.07
N TYR A 31 -4.87 19.11 20.99
CA TYR A 31 -4.74 20.41 20.34
C TYR A 31 -6.02 20.78 19.59
N LYS A 32 -6.73 19.80 19.02
CA LYS A 32 -8.08 19.98 18.48
C LYS A 32 -9.03 20.53 19.56
N GLY A 33 -8.97 19.97 20.77
CA GLY A 33 -9.70 20.47 21.92
C GLY A 33 -9.28 21.89 22.30
N LYS A 34 -7.98 22.18 22.35
CA LYS A 34 -7.44 23.53 22.65
C LYS A 34 -7.81 24.59 21.59
N ILE A 35 -7.72 24.27 20.30
CA ILE A 35 -8.15 25.16 19.20
C ILE A 35 -9.65 25.40 19.30
N LEU A 36 -10.46 24.36 19.46
CA LEU A 36 -11.90 24.49 19.62
C LEU A 36 -12.25 25.30 20.88
N GLN A 37 -11.53 25.12 21.98
CA GLN A 37 -11.67 25.94 23.18
C GLN A 37 -11.34 27.41 22.91
N ASN A 38 -10.29 27.70 22.14
CA ASN A 38 -9.92 29.07 21.79
C ASN A 38 -10.95 29.72 20.84
N ILE A 39 -11.41 29.00 19.83
CA ILE A 39 -12.51 29.43 18.94
C ILE A 39 -13.76 29.72 19.77
N ASN A 40 -14.14 28.80 20.68
CA ASN A 40 -15.26 28.98 21.58
C ASN A 40 -15.07 30.21 22.49
N ALA A 41 -13.92 30.36 23.13
CA ALA A 41 -13.66 31.46 24.04
C ALA A 41 -13.73 32.84 23.36
N ARG A 42 -13.30 32.93 22.09
CA ARG A 42 -13.29 34.20 21.34
C ARG A 42 -14.60 34.49 20.61
N CYS A 43 -15.26 33.44 20.12
CA CYS A 43 -16.33 33.58 19.12
C CYS A 43 -17.69 33.03 19.57
N TYR A 44 -17.77 32.24 20.64
CA TYR A 44 -19.02 31.66 21.13
C TYR A 44 -19.53 32.39 22.37
N ASP A 45 -20.76 32.88 22.34
CA ASP A 45 -21.36 33.65 23.44
C ASP A 45 -22.14 32.78 24.46
N GLY A 46 -22.10 31.45 24.29
CA GLY A 46 -22.89 30.50 25.08
C GLY A 46 -24.19 30.04 24.40
N ARG A 47 -24.57 30.64 23.28
CA ARG A 47 -25.73 30.21 22.46
C ARG A 47 -25.36 30.07 20.99
N ASN A 48 -24.71 31.06 20.39
CA ASN A 48 -24.35 31.09 18.98
C ASN A 48 -22.89 31.53 18.79
N TYR A 49 -22.34 31.22 17.61
CA TYR A 49 -21.08 31.80 17.18
C TYR A 49 -21.30 33.16 16.51
N ASP A 50 -20.44 34.12 16.84
CA ASP A 50 -20.32 35.41 16.15
C ASP A 50 -19.55 35.22 14.83
N GLU A 51 -20.26 35.28 13.71
CA GLU A 51 -19.70 35.05 12.37
C GLU A 51 -18.59 36.03 12.01
N LYS A 52 -18.69 37.29 12.48
CA LYS A 52 -17.70 38.31 12.18
C LYS A 52 -16.39 38.01 12.92
N LYS A 53 -16.49 37.64 14.20
CA LYS A 53 -15.32 37.23 14.99
C LYS A 53 -14.67 35.95 14.48
N LEU A 54 -15.49 35.00 14.00
CA LEU A 54 -14.97 33.78 13.34
C LEU A 54 -14.19 34.13 12.08
N TYR A 55 -14.73 35.01 11.23
CA TYR A 55 -14.05 35.42 10.01
C TYR A 55 -12.72 36.14 10.30
N GLU A 56 -12.71 37.07 11.26
CA GLU A 56 -11.49 37.75 11.71
C GLU A 56 -10.46 36.75 12.27
N LEU A 57 -10.89 35.81 13.10
CA LEU A 57 -10.03 34.75 13.64
C LEU A 57 -9.44 33.86 12.52
N PHE A 58 -10.22 33.52 11.50
CA PHE A 58 -9.73 32.68 10.40
C PHE A 58 -8.75 33.42 9.49
N LEU A 59 -8.87 34.73 9.35
CA LEU A 59 -7.86 35.56 8.69
C LEU A 59 -6.57 35.64 9.51
N GLU A 60 -6.66 35.83 10.83
CA GLU A 60 -5.50 35.78 11.73
C GLU A 60 -4.78 34.43 11.63
N VAL A 61 -5.56 33.33 11.60
CA VAL A 61 -5.02 31.98 11.39
C VAL A 61 -4.32 31.89 10.04
N TYR A 62 -4.96 32.32 8.95
CA TYR A 62 -4.40 32.28 7.61
C TYR A 62 -3.04 32.99 7.51
N ASP A 63 -2.93 34.17 8.12
CA ASP A 63 -1.68 34.93 8.17
C ASP A 63 -0.60 34.25 9.04
N GLY A 64 -1.02 33.44 10.03
CA GLY A 64 -0.15 32.70 10.93
C GLY A 64 0.32 31.34 10.42
N LEU A 65 -0.31 30.79 9.37
CA LEU A 65 0.08 29.50 8.81
C LEU A 65 1.49 29.55 8.20
N GLN A 66 2.25 28.47 8.35
CA GLN A 66 3.62 28.35 7.84
C GLN A 66 3.67 27.75 6.42
N GLU A 67 2.84 26.74 6.12
CA GLU A 67 2.83 26.06 4.83
C GLU A 67 1.93 26.75 3.79
N GLU A 68 2.46 26.96 2.60
CA GLU A 68 1.71 27.56 1.48
C GLU A 68 0.53 26.69 1.01
N ASP A 69 0.61 25.36 1.13
CA ASP A 69 -0.50 24.48 0.80
C ASP A 69 -1.65 24.59 1.82
N SER A 70 -1.33 24.70 3.10
CA SER A 70 -2.29 24.94 4.18
C SER A 70 -2.96 26.30 4.04
N LYS A 71 -2.20 27.36 3.70
CA LYS A 71 -2.75 28.67 3.33
C LYS A 71 -3.71 28.56 2.16
N ARG A 72 -3.30 27.91 1.06
CA ARG A 72 -4.16 27.70 -0.11
C ARG A 72 -5.47 27.01 0.26
N LYS A 73 -5.39 25.90 1.02
CA LYS A 73 -6.56 25.14 1.48
C LYS A 73 -7.48 25.98 2.36
N LEU A 74 -6.92 26.74 3.32
CA LEU A 74 -7.72 27.60 4.18
C LEU A 74 -8.42 28.71 3.39
N PHE A 75 -7.72 29.31 2.43
CA PHE A 75 -8.30 30.31 1.53
C PHE A 75 -9.46 29.73 0.71
N GLU A 76 -9.31 28.52 0.16
CA GLU A 76 -10.38 27.84 -0.57
C GLU A 76 -11.58 27.52 0.33
N VAL A 77 -11.34 27.06 1.56
CA VAL A 77 -12.39 26.77 2.54
C VAL A 77 -13.16 28.04 2.93
N ILE A 78 -12.46 29.17 3.15
CA ILE A 78 -13.09 30.46 3.47
C ILE A 78 -13.85 31.03 2.27
N LYS A 79 -13.40 30.77 1.02
CA LYS A 79 -14.04 31.30 -0.21
C LYS A 79 -15.27 30.52 -0.67
N LYS A 80 -15.52 29.32 -0.14
CA LYS A 80 -16.70 28.51 -0.52
C LYS A 80 -18.00 29.23 -0.13
N GLN A 81 -18.73 29.71 -1.13
CA GLN A 81 -19.95 30.52 -0.94
C GLN A 81 -21.19 29.71 -0.53
N ASP A 82 -21.10 28.38 -0.52
CA ASP A 82 -22.21 27.45 -0.28
C ASP A 82 -22.35 27.01 1.19
N ARG A 83 -21.50 27.51 2.09
CA ARG A 83 -21.48 27.13 3.52
C ARG A 83 -21.39 28.35 4.42
N THR A 84 -21.94 28.26 5.63
CA THR A 84 -21.74 29.30 6.64
C THR A 84 -20.33 29.22 7.21
N ILE A 85 -19.85 30.32 7.79
CA ILE A 85 -18.52 30.36 8.42
C ILE A 85 -18.42 29.41 9.64
N VAL A 86 -19.56 29.09 10.26
CA VAL A 86 -19.64 28.14 11.37
C VAL A 86 -19.44 26.70 10.86
N ASP A 87 -20.02 26.36 9.70
CA ASP A 87 -19.95 25.01 9.13
C ASP A 87 -18.53 24.59 8.75
N ILE A 88 -17.62 25.55 8.55
CA ILE A 88 -16.23 25.28 8.16
C ILE A 88 -15.28 25.16 9.35
N ILE A 89 -15.71 25.41 10.59
CA ILE A 89 -14.87 25.28 11.81
C ILE A 89 -14.11 23.94 11.84
N PRO A 90 -14.73 22.77 11.59
CA PRO A 90 -14.01 21.49 11.65
C PRO A 90 -12.88 21.38 10.60
N GLU A 91 -13.07 21.96 9.41
CA GLU A 91 -12.07 21.98 8.35
C GLU A 91 -10.94 22.95 8.66
N VAL A 92 -11.25 24.13 9.20
CA VAL A 92 -10.24 25.10 9.64
C VAL A 92 -9.38 24.51 10.75
N VAL A 93 -10.01 23.85 11.74
CA VAL A 93 -9.29 23.16 12.82
C VAL A 93 -8.36 22.07 12.26
N ALA A 94 -8.81 21.29 11.27
CA ALA A 94 -7.98 20.27 10.64
C ALA A 94 -6.82 20.86 9.82
N ILE A 95 -6.99 22.04 9.22
CA ILE A 95 -5.92 22.74 8.49
C ILE A 95 -4.89 23.30 9.47
N ILE A 96 -5.33 23.97 10.54
CA ILE A 96 -4.44 24.45 11.61
C ILE A 96 -3.65 23.27 12.19
N GLU A 97 -4.33 22.17 12.51
CA GLU A 97 -3.70 20.97 13.05
C GLU A 97 -2.59 20.46 12.12
N ARG A 98 -2.81 20.42 10.80
CA ARG A 98 -1.80 19.99 9.83
C ARG A 98 -0.64 20.97 9.65
N ASP A 99 -0.92 22.26 9.64
CA ASP A 99 0.09 23.30 9.43
C ASP A 99 0.96 23.56 10.67
N THR A 100 0.35 23.42 11.85
CA THR A 100 1.05 23.60 13.13
C THR A 100 1.83 22.35 13.53
N PHE A 101 1.41 21.16 13.07
CA PHE A 101 2.14 19.92 13.28
C PHE A 101 2.90 19.51 12.02
N GLU A 102 4.20 19.83 11.99
CA GLU A 102 5.19 19.01 11.27
C GLU A 102 5.18 17.54 11.79
N ASP A 103 4.56 17.28 12.95
CA ASP A 103 4.57 16.00 13.68
C ASP A 103 3.26 15.20 13.69
N VAL A 104 2.46 15.30 12.62
CA VAL A 104 1.37 14.32 12.37
C VAL A 104 1.91 12.88 12.44
N SER A 105 3.18 12.70 12.04
CA SER A 105 3.93 11.45 12.14
C SER A 105 4.02 10.91 13.57
N PHE A 106 4.28 11.75 14.56
CA PHE A 106 4.48 11.35 15.94
C PHE A 106 3.16 10.98 16.62
N SER A 107 2.12 11.79 16.38
CA SER A 107 0.78 11.54 16.92
C SER A 107 0.19 10.20 16.45
N THR A 108 0.46 9.82 15.20
CA THR A 108 0.00 8.56 14.60
C THR A 108 0.87 7.37 15.01
N THR A 109 2.15 7.58 15.35
CA THR A 109 3.09 6.53 15.74
C THR A 109 2.98 6.14 17.21
N MET A 110 2.74 7.10 18.11
CA MET A 110 2.68 6.86 19.57
C MET A 110 1.67 5.78 20.04
N PRO A 111 0.46 5.66 19.44
CA PRO A 111 -0.44 4.55 19.75
C PRO A 111 0.17 3.16 19.50
N HIS A 112 1.02 3.01 18.47
CA HIS A 112 1.74 1.77 18.20
C HIS A 112 2.86 1.56 19.23
N PHE A 113 3.58 2.61 19.59
CA PHE A 113 4.60 2.57 20.65
C PHE A 113 4.03 2.03 21.96
N PHE A 114 2.84 2.49 22.37
CA PHE A 114 2.17 2.04 23.59
C PHE A 114 1.66 0.60 23.54
N LYS A 115 1.56 -0.02 22.37
CA LYS A 115 1.27 -1.46 22.23
C LYS A 115 2.53 -2.28 22.43
N ILE A 116 3.68 -1.77 22.02
CA ILE A 116 4.99 -2.43 22.15
C ILE A 116 5.52 -2.29 23.59
N ILE A 117 5.53 -1.06 24.09
CA ILE A 117 5.94 -0.65 25.44
C ILE A 117 4.68 -0.46 26.29
N ASP A 118 4.17 -1.56 26.82
CA ASP A 118 2.90 -1.62 27.56
C ASP A 118 3.06 -1.67 29.09
N THR A 119 4.30 -1.80 29.58
CA THR A 119 4.63 -1.86 31.02
C THR A 119 5.72 -0.88 31.43
N ASP A 120 5.73 -0.51 32.71
CA ASP A 120 6.79 0.32 33.31
C ASP A 120 8.17 -0.33 33.16
N GLU A 121 8.26 -1.66 33.28
CA GLU A 121 9.51 -2.42 33.12
C GLU A 121 10.07 -2.31 31.69
N LYS A 122 9.23 -2.50 30.67
CA LYS A 122 9.66 -2.34 29.27
C LYS A 122 10.09 -0.91 28.98
N LEU A 123 9.34 0.07 29.51
CA LEU A 123 9.67 1.49 29.34
C LEU A 123 11.03 1.81 29.98
N ASP A 124 11.28 1.34 31.20
CA ASP A 124 12.54 1.57 31.89
C ASP A 124 13.72 0.89 31.18
N LEU A 125 13.55 -0.34 30.69
CA LEU A 125 14.56 -1.04 29.89
C LEU A 125 14.86 -0.29 28.59
N PHE A 126 13.82 0.15 27.88
CA PHE A 126 13.94 0.91 26.63
C PHE A 126 14.65 2.24 26.86
N LEU A 127 14.21 3.04 27.83
CA LEU A 127 14.80 4.36 28.11
C LEU A 127 16.23 4.28 28.63
N LYS A 128 16.59 3.22 29.38
CA LYS A 128 17.95 3.04 29.90
C LYS A 128 18.97 2.83 28.80
N ASN A 129 18.64 2.03 27.77
CA ASN A 129 19.50 1.83 26.60
C ASN A 129 18.66 1.43 25.37
N PRO A 130 18.18 2.42 24.60
CA PRO A 130 17.25 2.15 23.50
C PRO A 130 17.88 1.31 22.38
N GLN A 131 19.15 1.57 22.03
CA GLN A 131 19.84 0.81 21.00
C GLN A 131 19.98 -0.67 21.38
N LYS A 132 20.36 -0.93 22.64
CA LYS A 132 20.42 -2.31 23.14
C LYS A 132 19.04 -2.96 23.15
N TYR A 133 18.00 -2.25 23.60
CA TYR A 133 16.64 -2.79 23.61
C TYR A 133 16.17 -3.19 22.20
N ILE A 134 16.38 -2.34 21.20
CA ILE A 134 16.05 -2.64 19.81
C ILE A 134 16.83 -3.86 19.31
N ASN A 135 18.14 -3.93 19.58
CA ASN A 135 18.97 -5.06 19.15
C ASN A 135 18.55 -6.38 19.82
N ASP A 136 18.34 -6.38 21.13
CA ASP A 136 17.96 -7.55 21.92
C ASP A 136 16.57 -8.09 21.51
N ASN A 137 15.68 -7.22 21.01
CA ASN A 137 14.32 -7.57 20.57
C ASN A 137 14.18 -7.75 19.05
N SER A 138 15.26 -7.64 18.28
CA SER A 138 15.25 -7.70 16.81
C SER A 138 14.71 -9.01 16.21
N ARG A 139 14.68 -10.09 17.00
CA ARG A 139 14.14 -11.40 16.58
C ARG A 139 12.71 -11.66 17.07
N ILE A 140 12.18 -10.78 17.91
CA ILE A 140 10.86 -10.93 18.56
C ILE A 140 9.87 -9.95 17.94
N LEU A 141 10.32 -8.72 17.69
CA LEU A 141 9.51 -7.65 17.11
C LEU A 141 9.65 -7.65 15.58
N SER A 142 8.58 -7.24 14.90
CA SER A 142 8.57 -7.00 13.45
C SER A 142 9.43 -5.78 13.06
N ALA A 143 9.81 -5.65 11.78
CA ALA A 143 10.50 -4.45 11.32
C ALA A 143 9.67 -3.19 11.54
N PHE A 144 8.36 -3.28 11.38
CA PHE A 144 7.44 -2.18 11.66
C PHE A 144 7.53 -1.75 13.13
N GLU A 145 7.46 -2.68 14.07
CA GLU A 145 7.54 -2.36 15.50
C GLU A 145 8.91 -1.79 15.90
N LEU A 146 10.00 -2.33 15.34
CA LEU A 146 11.34 -1.78 15.56
C LEU A 146 11.47 -0.36 14.98
N GLN A 147 10.85 -0.09 13.83
CA GLN A 147 10.81 1.24 13.23
C GLN A 147 9.96 2.21 14.06
N VAL A 148 8.84 1.77 14.65
CA VAL A 148 8.07 2.56 15.62
C VAL A 148 8.93 2.98 16.81
N LEU A 149 9.71 2.05 17.37
CA LEU A 149 10.63 2.36 18.47
C LEU A 149 11.71 3.36 18.05
N GLU A 150 12.30 3.19 16.87
CA GLU A 150 13.29 4.12 16.28
C GLU A 150 12.72 5.52 16.10
N VAL A 151 11.56 5.64 15.44
CA VAL A 151 10.92 6.92 15.13
C VAL A 151 10.60 7.67 16.43
N VAL A 152 10.01 6.99 17.43
CA VAL A 152 9.63 7.63 18.69
C VAL A 152 10.83 8.08 19.51
N ILE A 153 11.87 7.25 19.65
CA ILE A 153 13.00 7.60 20.53
C ILE A 153 13.90 8.68 19.95
N ASN A 154 14.00 8.76 18.63
CA ASN A 154 14.75 9.81 17.95
C ASN A 154 13.97 11.11 17.82
N HIS A 155 12.68 11.09 18.15
CA HIS A 155 11.83 12.26 18.08
C HIS A 155 12.17 13.26 19.19
N PRO A 156 12.46 14.55 18.86
CA PRO A 156 12.85 15.55 19.86
C PRO A 156 11.82 15.67 21.00
N PHE A 157 10.54 15.79 20.64
CA PHE A 157 9.45 15.95 21.60
C PHE A 157 9.33 14.78 22.60
N PHE A 158 9.62 13.53 22.19
CA PHE A 158 9.53 12.39 23.10
C PHE A 158 10.53 12.50 24.27
N GLY A 159 11.72 13.03 24.01
CA GLY A 159 12.74 13.24 25.04
C GLY A 159 12.37 14.31 26.08
N GLU A 160 11.55 15.29 25.67
CA GLU A 160 11.11 16.43 26.49
C GLU A 160 9.94 16.10 27.42
N LEU A 161 9.23 14.99 27.18
CA LEU A 161 8.12 14.56 28.03
C LEU A 161 8.59 14.33 29.47
N PRO A 162 7.87 14.82 30.50
CA PRO A 162 8.30 14.70 31.91
C PRO A 162 8.55 13.26 32.38
N SER A 163 7.76 12.30 31.90
CA SER A 163 7.93 10.87 32.22
C SER A 163 9.16 10.22 31.57
N VAL A 164 9.72 10.86 30.52
CA VAL A 164 10.93 10.43 29.82
C VAL A 164 12.14 11.18 30.36
N ASN A 165 12.07 12.52 30.37
CA ASN A 165 13.10 13.47 30.84
C ASN A 165 14.52 13.04 30.46
N ARG A 166 14.68 12.66 29.18
CA ARG A 166 15.96 12.24 28.63
C ARG A 166 16.58 13.48 28.01
N LYS A 167 17.70 13.96 28.57
CA LYS A 167 18.54 14.94 27.88
C LYS A 167 19.06 14.26 26.61
N TYR A 168 18.41 14.55 25.48
CA TYR A 168 18.80 14.09 24.17
C TYR A 168 20.25 14.50 23.93
N ASP A 169 21.13 13.52 23.69
CA ASP A 169 22.41 13.83 23.07
C ASP A 169 22.18 13.76 21.56
N PRO A 170 22.09 14.90 20.85
CA PRO A 170 21.85 14.92 19.41
C PRO A 170 22.90 14.19 18.58
N SER A 171 24.00 13.73 19.17
CA SER A 171 24.99 12.90 18.50
C SER A 171 24.66 11.40 18.45
N VAL A 172 23.67 10.91 19.21
CA VAL A 172 23.38 9.46 19.31
C VAL A 172 22.02 9.13 18.66
N PHE A 173 22.05 8.95 17.34
CA PHE A 173 20.93 8.38 16.59
C PHE A 173 20.75 6.91 16.95
N VAL A 174 19.54 6.52 17.36
CA VAL A 174 19.19 5.11 17.58
C VAL A 174 18.73 4.53 16.26
N ALA A 175 19.26 3.38 15.84
CA ALA A 175 18.90 2.77 14.57
C ALA A 175 18.29 1.37 14.76
N SER A 176 17.26 1.06 13.99
CA SER A 176 16.75 -0.29 13.78
C SER A 176 17.76 -1.12 12.97
N PRO A 177 17.67 -2.45 13.01
CA PRO A 177 18.51 -3.31 12.17
C PRO A 177 18.38 -2.99 10.68
N VAL A 178 17.15 -2.71 10.20
CA VAL A 178 16.90 -2.33 8.80
C VAL A 178 17.61 -1.02 8.47
N THR A 179 17.41 0.02 9.29
CA THR A 179 18.06 1.32 9.13
C THR A 179 19.59 1.20 9.13
N THR A 180 20.14 0.35 10.00
CA THR A 180 21.58 0.09 10.08
C THR A 180 22.11 -0.50 8.76
N GLN A 181 21.40 -1.47 8.18
CA GLN A 181 21.81 -2.06 6.89
C GLN A 181 21.65 -1.09 5.73
N LEU A 182 20.58 -0.29 5.71
CA LEU A 182 20.42 0.77 4.72
C LEU A 182 21.52 1.83 4.82
N TRP A 183 21.95 2.17 6.03
CA TRP A 183 23.08 3.08 6.25
C TRP A 183 24.39 2.52 5.67
N HIS A 184 24.64 1.21 5.78
CA HIS A 184 25.81 0.55 5.18
C HIS A 184 25.87 0.62 3.65
N LEU A 185 24.74 0.88 2.97
CA LEU A 185 24.74 1.14 1.52
C LEU A 185 25.42 2.46 1.15
N ASN A 186 25.61 3.37 2.11
CA ASN A 186 26.25 4.68 1.93
C ASN A 186 25.61 5.51 0.80
N LEU A 187 24.28 5.44 0.70
CA LEU A 187 23.47 6.04 -0.38
C LEU A 187 23.65 7.55 -0.50
N ALA A 188 24.04 8.23 0.59
CA ALA A 188 24.37 9.64 0.57
C ALA A 188 25.51 9.99 -0.41
N GLN A 189 26.32 9.03 -0.85
CA GLN A 189 27.36 9.24 -1.86
C GLN A 189 26.87 9.04 -3.31
N TYR A 190 25.67 8.49 -3.50
CA TYR A 190 25.17 8.14 -4.83
C TYR A 190 24.51 9.35 -5.51
N GLY A 191 24.46 9.32 -6.84
CA GLY A 191 23.72 10.29 -7.67
C GLY A 191 22.44 9.69 -8.23
N SER A 192 21.37 10.50 -8.29
CA SER A 192 20.12 10.13 -8.95
C SER A 192 20.07 10.75 -10.36
N THR A 193 19.84 9.93 -11.39
CA THR A 193 19.72 10.40 -12.79
C THR A 193 18.41 11.11 -13.07
N ASP A 194 17.39 10.82 -12.27
CA ASP A 194 16.04 11.38 -12.36
C ASP A 194 15.83 12.62 -11.46
N ALA A 195 16.81 13.00 -10.63
CA ALA A 195 16.71 14.14 -9.72
C ALA A 195 16.31 15.46 -10.41
N GLY A 196 16.85 15.72 -11.61
CA GLY A 196 16.52 16.93 -12.37
C GLY A 196 15.09 16.95 -12.92
N ALA A 197 14.45 15.79 -13.07
CA ALA A 197 13.04 15.70 -13.45
C ALA A 197 12.11 15.83 -12.23
N PHE A 198 12.62 15.65 -11.01
CA PHE A 198 11.87 15.63 -9.76
C PHE A 198 12.42 16.65 -8.75
N GLU A 199 12.85 17.83 -9.20
CA GLU A 199 13.53 18.79 -8.32
C GLU A 199 12.68 19.25 -7.14
N TRP A 200 11.35 19.23 -7.27
CA TRP A 200 10.41 19.58 -6.19
C TRP A 200 10.35 18.53 -5.07
N LEU A 201 10.92 17.34 -5.27
CA LEU A 201 11.01 16.26 -4.28
C LEU A 201 12.37 16.23 -3.56
N ILE A 202 13.32 17.07 -3.98
CA ILE A 202 14.64 17.14 -3.34
C ILE A 202 14.51 17.89 -2.01
N GLU A 203 15.12 17.34 -0.96
CA GLU A 203 15.25 18.01 0.33
C GLU A 203 15.87 19.42 0.13
N PRO A 204 15.19 20.52 0.52
CA PRO A 204 15.60 21.88 0.17
C PRO A 204 17.04 22.19 0.59
N THR A 205 17.44 21.71 1.76
CA THR A 205 18.80 21.93 2.31
C THR A 205 19.89 21.14 1.58
N ALA A 206 19.54 20.10 0.82
CA ALA A 206 20.45 19.24 0.08
C ALA A 206 20.45 19.51 -1.44
N ARG A 207 19.57 20.40 -1.93
CA ARG A 207 19.26 20.57 -3.36
C ARG A 207 20.48 20.72 -4.27
N GLU A 208 21.38 21.63 -3.94
CA GLU A 208 22.59 21.87 -4.75
C GLU A 208 23.48 20.62 -4.82
N THR A 209 23.63 19.92 -3.69
CA THR A 209 24.47 18.72 -3.61
C THR A 209 23.87 17.56 -4.41
N VAL A 210 22.55 17.36 -4.33
CA VAL A 210 21.84 16.31 -5.08
C VAL A 210 21.94 16.57 -6.59
N LEU A 211 21.67 17.81 -7.02
CA LEU A 211 21.76 18.20 -8.44
C LEU A 211 23.19 18.22 -8.98
N ALA A 212 24.20 18.41 -8.14
CA ALA A 212 25.59 18.28 -8.55
C ALA A 212 25.95 16.81 -8.84
N LYS A 213 25.51 15.89 -7.98
CA LYS A 213 25.74 14.44 -8.13
C LYS A 213 25.02 13.85 -9.35
N SER A 214 23.81 14.33 -9.66
CA SER A 214 23.05 13.87 -10.84
C SER A 214 23.74 14.16 -12.16
N LYS A 215 24.59 15.20 -12.21
CA LYS A 215 25.35 15.61 -13.41
C LYS A 215 26.64 14.80 -13.62
N GLN A 216 27.10 14.05 -12.62
CA GLN A 216 28.32 13.25 -12.68
C GLN A 216 28.07 11.86 -13.28
N LEU A 217 27.42 11.79 -14.44
CA LEU A 217 27.02 10.53 -15.06
C LEU A 217 28.24 9.68 -15.49
N PRO A 218 28.25 8.36 -15.22
CA PRO A 218 29.27 7.46 -15.73
C PRO A 218 29.21 7.39 -17.26
N LYS A 219 30.36 7.16 -17.92
CA LYS A 219 30.41 6.93 -19.38
C LYS A 219 29.67 5.67 -19.85
N ALA A 220 29.40 4.72 -18.94
CA ALA A 220 28.69 3.49 -19.25
C ALA A 220 27.20 3.65 -18.93
N GLN A 221 26.32 3.25 -19.86
CA GLN A 221 24.88 3.19 -19.62
C GLN A 221 24.58 2.22 -18.47
N VAL A 222 23.80 2.69 -17.49
CA VAL A 222 23.23 1.83 -16.46
C VAL A 222 22.10 1.02 -17.10
N ILE A 223 22.18 -0.31 -17.07
CA ILE A 223 21.09 -1.17 -17.52
C ILE A 223 19.95 -1.06 -16.51
N GLY A 224 18.73 -0.87 -17.02
CA GLY A 224 17.55 -0.70 -16.20
C GLY A 224 16.99 0.72 -16.17
N LEU A 225 17.56 1.71 -16.86
CA LEU A 225 17.01 3.09 -16.96
C LEU A 225 15.63 3.19 -17.66
N GLY A 226 15.00 2.06 -18.05
CA GLY A 226 13.76 1.99 -18.82
C GLY A 226 12.47 2.17 -18.02
N GLY A 227 12.53 2.72 -16.81
CA GLY A 227 11.38 2.90 -15.92
C GLY A 227 11.03 1.65 -15.09
N ALA A 228 9.98 1.77 -14.26
CA ALA A 228 9.47 0.67 -13.46
C ALA A 228 8.93 -0.46 -14.36
N TYR A 229 9.35 -1.70 -14.10
CA TYR A 229 8.82 -2.88 -14.79
C TYR A 229 7.60 -3.42 -14.04
N VAL A 230 6.67 -4.02 -14.79
CA VAL A 230 5.45 -4.63 -14.25
C VAL A 230 5.76 -5.81 -13.32
N SER A 231 6.91 -6.47 -13.50
CA SER A 231 7.38 -7.53 -12.61
C SER A 231 8.90 -7.67 -12.70
N TYR A 232 9.55 -7.85 -11.54
CA TYR A 232 10.96 -8.18 -11.42
C TYR A 232 11.14 -9.62 -10.95
N ASP A 233 12.20 -10.27 -11.41
CA ASP A 233 12.71 -11.53 -10.86
C ASP A 233 14.00 -11.26 -10.05
N GLN A 234 14.36 -12.16 -9.14
CA GLN A 234 15.50 -11.96 -8.24
C GLN A 234 16.83 -11.80 -9.00
N GLY A 235 16.98 -12.46 -10.17
CA GLY A 235 18.17 -12.35 -11.01
C GLY A 235 18.37 -10.94 -11.58
N LYS A 236 17.29 -10.32 -12.09
CA LYS A 236 17.31 -8.93 -12.56
C LYS A 236 17.57 -7.94 -11.43
N ILE A 237 16.94 -8.15 -10.27
CA ILE A 237 17.16 -7.32 -9.07
C ILE A 237 18.66 -7.32 -8.71
N ALA A 238 19.27 -8.51 -8.64
CA ALA A 238 20.69 -8.65 -8.32
C ALA A 238 21.60 -7.99 -9.38
N GLN A 239 21.28 -8.16 -10.67
CA GLN A 239 22.03 -7.57 -11.77
C GLN A 239 22.01 -6.03 -11.73
N THR A 240 20.83 -5.43 -11.56
CA THR A 240 20.69 -3.97 -11.46
C THR A 240 21.35 -3.46 -10.18
N ALA A 241 21.18 -4.11 -9.04
CA ALA A 241 21.84 -3.75 -7.79
C ALA A 241 23.37 -3.72 -7.93
N GLN A 242 23.96 -4.73 -8.60
CA GLN A 242 25.41 -4.77 -8.85
C GLN A 242 25.89 -3.57 -9.68
N MET A 243 25.12 -3.15 -10.69
CA MET A 243 25.48 -2.00 -11.52
C MET A 243 25.37 -0.68 -10.77
N VAL A 244 24.30 -0.48 -9.98
CA VAL A 244 24.13 0.71 -9.17
C VAL A 244 25.29 0.81 -8.15
N ARG A 245 25.64 -0.28 -7.45
CA ARG A 245 26.82 -0.29 -6.55
C ARG A 245 28.13 0.06 -7.25
N LYS A 246 28.33 -0.45 -8.47
CA LYS A 246 29.56 -0.23 -9.24
C LYS A 246 29.68 1.22 -9.73
N THR A 247 28.56 1.81 -10.15
CA THR A 247 28.53 3.13 -10.80
C THR A 247 28.31 4.27 -9.83
N GLY A 248 27.74 4.00 -8.65
CA GLY A 248 27.33 5.04 -7.71
C GLY A 248 26.15 5.87 -8.20
N VAL A 249 25.45 5.44 -9.25
CA VAL A 249 24.39 6.20 -9.91
C VAL A 249 23.20 5.31 -10.25
N GLY A 250 21.99 5.85 -10.06
CA GLY A 250 20.73 5.15 -10.35
C GLY A 250 19.55 6.09 -10.52
N ALA A 251 18.37 5.53 -10.71
CA ALA A 251 17.05 6.16 -10.66
C ALA A 251 16.17 5.47 -9.60
N CYS A 252 15.02 6.04 -9.26
CA CYS A 252 14.10 5.55 -8.23
C CYS A 252 13.94 4.01 -8.19
N HIS A 253 13.57 3.39 -9.30
CA HIS A 253 13.36 1.94 -9.42
C HIS A 253 14.64 1.10 -9.30
N SER A 254 15.79 1.62 -9.70
CA SER A 254 17.07 0.90 -9.57
C SER A 254 17.61 0.96 -8.13
N PHE A 255 17.29 2.03 -7.39
CA PHE A 255 17.59 2.15 -5.98
C PHE A 255 16.72 1.21 -5.13
N ALA A 256 15.44 1.05 -5.46
CA ALA A 256 14.60 0.04 -4.84
C ALA A 256 15.16 -1.39 -5.04
N GLN A 257 15.63 -1.71 -6.26
CA GLN A 257 16.30 -2.99 -6.53
C GLN A 257 17.61 -3.17 -5.76
N LEU A 258 18.40 -2.09 -5.62
CA LEU A 258 19.62 -2.09 -4.80
C LEU A 258 19.32 -2.47 -3.34
N ALA A 259 18.31 -1.85 -2.73
CA ALA A 259 17.93 -2.18 -1.37
C ALA A 259 17.32 -3.57 -1.25
N ALA A 260 16.51 -4.01 -2.21
CA ALA A 260 15.93 -5.35 -2.20
C ALA A 260 17.04 -6.41 -2.20
N ASP A 261 17.99 -6.33 -3.12
CA ASP A 261 19.15 -7.24 -3.17
C ASP A 261 19.97 -7.19 -1.87
N HIS A 262 20.18 -6.00 -1.32
CA HIS A 262 20.96 -5.84 -0.08
C HIS A 262 20.26 -6.47 1.13
N LEU A 263 18.99 -6.15 1.35
CA LEU A 263 18.23 -6.64 2.50
C LEU A 263 18.04 -8.15 2.42
N LEU A 264 17.72 -8.70 1.23
CA LEU A 264 17.56 -10.15 1.04
C LEU A 264 18.86 -10.89 1.38
N LYS A 265 20.02 -10.43 0.89
CA LYS A 265 21.33 -11.01 1.26
C LYS A 265 21.60 -10.94 2.75
N LYS A 266 21.24 -9.83 3.39
CA LYS A 266 21.42 -9.66 4.84
C LYS A 266 20.51 -10.59 5.66
N MET A 267 19.34 -10.94 5.15
CA MET A 267 18.50 -12.00 5.73
C MET A 267 19.12 -13.38 5.52
N GLU A 268 19.65 -13.68 4.33
CA GLU A 268 20.35 -14.94 4.02
C GLU A 268 21.61 -15.15 4.89
N GLU A 269 22.37 -14.08 5.13
CA GLU A 269 23.56 -14.05 5.99
C GLU A 269 23.22 -14.13 7.50
N GLY A 270 21.93 -14.02 7.85
CA GLY A 270 21.45 -14.03 9.24
C GLY A 270 21.77 -12.74 10.02
N GLU A 271 22.18 -11.67 9.33
CA GLU A 271 22.39 -10.34 9.91
C GLU A 271 21.06 -9.58 10.11
N LEU A 272 20.03 -9.92 9.33
CA LEU A 272 18.65 -9.49 9.54
C LEU A 272 17.75 -10.70 9.79
N PRO A 273 16.68 -10.57 10.61
CA PRO A 273 15.65 -11.59 10.69
C PRO A 273 14.94 -11.75 9.33
N PRO A 274 14.41 -12.94 9.01
CA PRO A 274 13.58 -13.12 7.82
C PRO A 274 12.35 -12.21 7.87
N MET A 275 12.14 -11.43 6.81
CA MET A 275 11.03 -10.49 6.66
C MET A 275 10.45 -10.60 5.25
N HIS A 276 9.18 -10.26 5.11
CA HIS A 276 8.55 -10.20 3.79
C HIS A 276 8.97 -8.92 3.07
N VAL A 277 9.55 -9.03 1.88
CA VAL A 277 9.90 -7.89 1.02
C VAL A 277 8.97 -7.84 -0.19
N LYS A 278 8.19 -6.78 -0.30
CA LYS A 278 7.46 -6.41 -1.53
C LYS A 278 8.11 -5.20 -2.17
N MET A 279 8.23 -5.20 -3.49
CA MET A 279 8.55 -4.00 -4.26
C MET A 279 7.28 -3.50 -4.91
N VAL A 280 6.98 -2.22 -4.73
CA VAL A 280 5.78 -1.60 -5.28
C VAL A 280 6.17 -0.37 -6.08
N SER A 281 5.34 -0.03 -7.06
CA SER A 281 5.46 1.21 -7.83
C SER A 281 4.16 2.01 -7.77
N HIS A 282 4.26 3.31 -7.59
CA HIS A 282 3.15 4.24 -7.77
C HIS A 282 2.80 4.36 -9.26
N ASN A 283 1.53 4.14 -9.63
CA ASN A 283 1.08 4.14 -11.02
C ASN A 283 0.36 5.45 -11.41
N VAL A 284 1.13 6.49 -11.77
CA VAL A 284 0.62 7.72 -12.40
C VAL A 284 1.59 8.17 -13.51
N GLY A 285 1.56 7.47 -14.65
CA GLY A 285 2.24 7.89 -15.88
C GLY A 285 3.74 8.24 -15.71
N LEU A 286 4.13 9.46 -16.13
CA LEU A 286 5.52 9.96 -16.10
C LEU A 286 6.08 10.24 -14.69
N GLY A 287 5.29 10.05 -13.62
CA GLY A 287 5.67 10.26 -12.22
C GLY A 287 5.74 8.98 -11.38
N SER A 288 5.97 7.82 -12.00
CA SER A 288 6.06 6.54 -11.28
C SER A 288 7.28 6.49 -10.37
N HIS A 289 7.08 6.17 -9.09
CA HIS A 289 8.14 5.96 -8.10
C HIS A 289 8.06 4.55 -7.54
N THR A 290 9.21 3.91 -7.34
CA THR A 290 9.30 2.52 -6.87
C THR A 290 10.06 2.46 -5.55
N TYR A 291 9.53 1.71 -4.60
CA TYR A 291 10.11 1.52 -3.27
C TYR A 291 9.71 0.14 -2.71
N LEU A 292 10.20 -0.21 -1.52
CA LEU A 292 9.90 -1.49 -0.88
C LEU A 292 8.92 -1.33 0.28
N LEU A 293 8.12 -2.37 0.51
CA LEU A 293 7.33 -2.57 1.71
C LEU A 293 7.89 -3.78 2.45
N LEU A 294 8.29 -3.59 3.71
CA LEU A 294 8.68 -4.66 4.61
C LEU A 294 7.52 -5.05 5.52
N ASP A 295 7.37 -6.36 5.77
CA ASP A 295 6.31 -6.95 6.62
C ASP A 295 4.87 -6.64 6.16
N HIS A 296 4.71 -6.21 4.90
CA HIS A 296 3.40 -6.03 4.28
C HIS A 296 2.83 -7.38 3.82
N ASN A 297 2.23 -8.10 4.76
CA ASN A 297 1.70 -9.44 4.52
C ASN A 297 0.34 -9.45 3.78
N SER A 298 -0.28 -8.29 3.57
CA SER A 298 -1.54 -8.14 2.83
C SER A 298 -1.31 -8.07 1.31
N ASN A 299 -2.29 -8.49 0.52
CA ASN A 299 -2.36 -8.18 -0.92
C ASN A 299 -3.04 -6.82 -1.20
N ASP A 300 -3.67 -6.22 -0.18
CA ASP A 300 -4.24 -4.89 -0.27
C ASP A 300 -3.15 -3.83 -0.06
N LEU A 301 -2.63 -3.28 -1.15
CA LEU A 301 -1.62 -2.21 -1.13
C LEU A 301 -2.17 -0.84 -0.71
N THR A 302 -3.46 -0.73 -0.35
CA THR A 302 -4.03 0.53 0.17
C THR A 302 -3.86 0.68 1.68
N ASP A 303 -3.54 -0.39 2.40
CA ASP A 303 -3.31 -0.37 3.83
C ASP A 303 -1.83 -0.55 4.16
N LEU A 304 -1.14 0.57 4.36
CA LEU A 304 0.27 0.61 4.75
C LEU A 304 0.46 0.86 6.26
N SER A 305 -0.58 0.62 7.07
CA SER A 305 -0.56 1.03 8.48
C SER A 305 0.35 0.19 9.38
N THR A 306 0.77 -1.00 8.93
CA THR A 306 1.62 -1.92 9.69
C THR A 306 2.84 -2.40 8.91
N CYS A 307 3.30 -1.64 7.92
CA CYS A 307 4.50 -1.97 7.14
C CYS A 307 5.56 -0.87 7.26
N THR A 308 6.82 -1.25 7.05
CA THR A 308 7.91 -0.28 6.91
C THR A 308 8.12 0.01 5.42
N ILE A 309 8.06 1.28 5.04
CA ILE A 309 8.40 1.76 3.71
C ILE A 309 9.92 1.88 3.64
N VAL A 310 10.57 1.19 2.70
CA VAL A 310 11.99 1.37 2.43
C VAL A 310 12.18 2.05 1.09
N ASP A 311 12.66 3.29 1.14
CA ASP A 311 12.92 4.12 -0.02
C ASP A 311 14.36 4.68 -0.01
N PRO A 312 15.30 4.00 -0.69
CA PRO A 312 16.68 4.45 -0.81
C PRO A 312 16.82 5.69 -1.70
N TRP A 313 15.87 5.94 -2.61
CA TRP A 313 15.89 7.12 -3.47
C TRP A 313 15.61 8.39 -2.66
N ALA A 314 14.71 8.33 -1.67
CA ALA A 314 14.52 9.42 -0.71
C ALA A 314 15.84 9.88 -0.07
N VAL A 315 16.70 8.93 0.32
CA VAL A 315 18.02 9.20 0.90
C VAL A 315 18.96 9.89 -0.10
N VAL A 316 18.97 9.40 -1.35
CA VAL A 316 19.75 10.01 -2.45
C VAL A 316 19.25 11.43 -2.76
N MET A 317 17.95 11.67 -2.60
CA MET A 317 17.30 12.98 -2.73
C MET A 317 17.46 13.87 -1.48
N GLY A 318 18.21 13.43 -0.47
CA GLY A 318 18.61 14.22 0.69
C GLY A 318 17.78 14.00 1.97
N HIS A 319 16.72 13.19 1.93
CA HIS A 319 15.83 12.90 3.07
C HIS A 319 16.46 11.89 4.05
N THR A 320 17.49 12.33 4.77
CA THR A 320 18.28 11.48 5.69
C THR A 320 17.80 11.53 7.14
N LYS A 321 17.13 12.62 7.54
CA LYS A 321 16.79 12.91 8.95
C LYS A 321 15.71 12.01 9.54
N GLN A 322 14.76 11.51 8.73
CA GLN A 322 13.58 10.78 9.23
C GLN A 322 13.72 9.24 9.26
N GLY A 323 14.91 8.66 9.02
CA GLY A 323 15.10 7.20 9.12
C GLY A 323 16.07 6.56 8.13
N TYR A 324 16.95 7.35 7.48
CA TYR A 324 17.97 6.85 6.55
C TYR A 324 17.47 5.83 5.51
N GLY A 325 16.24 6.02 5.00
CA GLY A 325 15.65 5.19 3.97
C GLY A 325 14.63 4.17 4.48
N ALA A 326 14.43 4.02 5.79
CA ALA A 326 13.32 3.29 6.38
C ALA A 326 12.32 4.26 7.03
N PHE A 327 11.04 4.11 6.70
CA PHE A 327 9.99 5.05 7.08
C PHE A 327 8.72 4.30 7.51
N LEU A 328 7.96 4.93 8.39
CA LEU A 328 6.55 4.67 8.59
C LEU A 328 5.75 5.56 7.64
N THR A 329 4.51 5.19 7.33
CA THR A 329 3.62 6.01 6.49
C THR A 329 3.50 7.46 7.00
N GLY A 330 3.52 7.66 8.33
CA GLY A 330 3.40 8.99 8.93
C GLY A 330 4.62 9.89 8.75
N ASN A 331 5.84 9.35 8.58
CA ASN A 331 7.07 10.14 8.44
C ASN A 331 7.76 9.97 7.07
N TYR A 332 7.08 9.34 6.11
CA TYR A 332 7.58 9.17 4.76
C TYR A 332 7.54 10.50 4.00
N PRO A 333 8.65 10.95 3.37
CA PRO A 333 8.74 12.28 2.75
C PRO A 333 7.84 12.47 1.52
N PHE A 334 7.30 11.39 0.93
CA PHE A 334 6.50 11.44 -0.29
C PHE A 334 5.09 10.86 -0.07
N PRO A 335 4.24 11.47 0.77
CA PRO A 335 2.94 10.90 1.15
C PRO A 335 2.01 10.64 -0.04
N ASP A 336 2.05 11.47 -1.08
CA ASP A 336 1.21 11.27 -2.28
C ASP A 336 1.58 9.99 -3.05
N MET A 337 2.80 9.50 -2.87
CA MET A 337 3.31 8.29 -3.53
C MET A 337 2.93 7.00 -2.79
N THR A 338 2.19 7.07 -1.67
CA THR A 338 1.74 5.88 -0.92
C THR A 338 0.38 5.34 -1.40
N THR A 339 -0.14 5.88 -2.50
CA THR A 339 -1.44 5.50 -3.08
C THR A 339 -1.26 4.95 -4.49
N ASN A 340 -2.30 4.34 -5.09
CA ASN A 340 -2.25 3.81 -6.46
C ASN A 340 -1.05 2.87 -6.73
N LEU A 341 -0.75 2.03 -5.76
CA LEU A 341 0.40 1.15 -5.79
C LEU A 341 0.11 -0.10 -6.63
N VAL A 342 1.10 -0.50 -7.42
CA VAL A 342 1.14 -1.78 -8.13
C VAL A 342 2.29 -2.61 -7.59
N LEU A 343 2.06 -3.92 -7.45
CA LEU A 343 3.08 -4.87 -6.99
C LEU A 343 4.03 -5.21 -8.14
N CYS A 344 5.33 -5.02 -7.93
CA CYS A 344 6.38 -5.30 -8.91
C CYS A 344 7.23 -6.52 -8.53
N TYR A 345 7.35 -6.86 -7.25
CA TYR A 345 8.05 -8.04 -6.77
C TYR A 345 7.53 -8.42 -5.38
N ASP A 346 7.56 -9.71 -5.08
CA ASP A 346 7.14 -10.28 -3.81
C ASP A 346 8.10 -11.44 -3.49
N SER A 347 8.81 -11.36 -2.35
CA SER A 347 9.80 -12.35 -1.94
C SER A 347 9.19 -13.65 -1.41
N GLN A 348 7.90 -13.67 -1.10
CA GLN A 348 7.17 -14.85 -0.63
C GLN A 348 6.32 -15.49 -1.72
N ALA A 349 6.10 -14.80 -2.85
CA ALA A 349 5.56 -15.41 -4.04
C ALA A 349 6.51 -16.53 -4.49
N GLN A 350 6.02 -17.78 -4.51
CA GLN A 350 6.82 -18.92 -4.94
C GLN A 350 7.45 -18.63 -6.31
N ASP A 351 8.77 -18.77 -6.40
CA ASP A 351 9.52 -18.86 -7.65
C ASP A 351 9.16 -20.18 -8.37
N GLU A 352 7.93 -20.29 -8.86
CA GLU A 352 7.52 -21.37 -9.77
C GLU A 352 8.34 -21.35 -11.08
N LYS A 353 9.15 -20.31 -11.31
CA LYS A 353 9.96 -20.15 -12.52
C LYS A 353 11.33 -20.86 -12.48
N GLN A 354 11.85 -21.30 -11.34
CA GLN A 354 13.11 -22.07 -11.31
C GLN A 354 12.90 -23.59 -11.34
N LEU A 355 11.82 -24.11 -10.75
CA LEU A 355 11.45 -25.54 -10.92
C LEU A 355 10.96 -25.85 -12.34
N GLN A 356 10.40 -24.86 -13.05
CA GLN A 356 10.04 -25.04 -14.46
C GLN A 356 11.23 -24.97 -15.42
N ALA A 357 12.44 -24.56 -15.05
CA ALA A 357 13.58 -24.51 -15.98
C ALA A 357 14.34 -25.84 -16.08
N GLU A 358 14.41 -26.62 -15.00
CA GLU A 358 15.10 -27.92 -15.01
C GLU A 358 14.16 -29.10 -15.31
N GLU A 359 12.86 -29.02 -14.96
CA GLU A 359 11.90 -30.05 -15.38
C GLU A 359 11.41 -29.87 -16.83
N THR A 360 11.44 -28.67 -17.42
CA THR A 360 11.05 -28.49 -18.83
C THR A 360 12.15 -28.87 -19.83
N ALA A 361 13.39 -29.10 -19.40
CA ALA A 361 14.44 -29.63 -20.29
C ALA A 361 14.29 -31.14 -20.55
N VAL A 362 13.65 -31.89 -19.64
CA VAL A 362 13.51 -33.36 -19.76
C VAL A 362 12.08 -33.79 -20.12
N THR A 363 11.05 -33.02 -19.78
CA THR A 363 9.63 -33.38 -20.07
C THR A 363 9.06 -32.79 -21.37
N SER A 364 9.68 -31.76 -21.96
CA SER A 364 9.18 -31.14 -23.19
C SER A 364 9.48 -31.93 -24.48
N ARG A 365 10.35 -32.95 -24.42
CA ARG A 365 10.63 -33.84 -25.57
C ARG A 365 9.53 -34.88 -25.83
N SER A 366 8.83 -35.38 -24.80
CA SER A 366 7.79 -36.41 -25.01
C SER A 366 6.43 -35.82 -25.40
N PHE A 367 6.08 -34.64 -24.91
CA PHE A 367 4.81 -33.99 -25.24
C PHE A 367 4.79 -33.39 -26.65
N ARG A 368 5.93 -32.82 -27.12
CA ARG A 368 6.05 -32.35 -28.52
C ARG A 368 6.17 -33.50 -29.53
N GLN A 369 6.71 -34.66 -29.15
CA GLN A 369 6.64 -35.87 -29.98
C GLN A 369 5.23 -36.46 -30.04
N GLN A 370 4.43 -36.34 -28.98
CA GLN A 370 3.01 -36.73 -29.01
C GLN A 370 2.16 -35.76 -29.85
N LEU A 371 2.47 -34.46 -29.88
CA LEU A 371 1.79 -33.49 -30.76
C LEU A 371 2.25 -33.56 -32.23
N ALA A 372 3.51 -33.91 -32.49
CA ALA A 372 4.02 -34.12 -33.85
C ALA A 372 3.51 -35.42 -34.50
N ASN A 373 3.05 -36.39 -33.71
CA ASN A 373 2.39 -37.60 -34.19
C ASN A 373 0.88 -37.41 -34.47
N VAL A 374 0.32 -36.22 -34.23
CA VAL A 374 -1.10 -35.90 -34.47
C VAL A 374 -1.27 -34.91 -35.64
N SER A 375 -0.23 -34.62 -36.42
CA SER A 375 -0.31 -33.66 -37.53
C SER A 375 0.49 -34.09 -38.76
N ILE A 376 -0.03 -35.11 -39.45
CA ILE A 376 0.20 -35.43 -40.87
C ILE A 376 -1.22 -35.69 -41.43
N GLY A 377 -1.72 -35.10 -42.50
CA GLY A 377 -1.12 -34.36 -43.60
C GLY A 377 -2.21 -33.69 -44.46
N THR A 378 -1.81 -32.69 -45.23
CA THR A 378 -2.60 -32.07 -46.30
C THR A 378 -2.60 -32.93 -47.56
N GLY A 379 -3.78 -33.23 -48.14
CA GLY A 379 -3.91 -33.57 -49.57
C GLY A 379 -4.98 -34.60 -50.00
N THR A 380 -6.15 -34.09 -50.40
CA THR A 380 -7.08 -34.56 -51.47
C THR A 380 -7.90 -35.88 -51.40
N PHE A 381 -9.22 -35.68 -51.63
CA PHE A 381 -10.27 -36.54 -52.25
C PHE A 381 -10.94 -37.73 -51.50
N PHE A 382 -12.29 -37.65 -51.51
CA PHE A 382 -13.37 -38.63 -51.20
C PHE A 382 -13.73 -39.00 -49.75
N SER A 383 -14.91 -38.49 -49.35
CA SER A 383 -16.04 -39.19 -48.69
C SER A 383 -15.76 -40.19 -47.55
N SER A 384 -16.12 -39.80 -46.32
CA SER A 384 -17.23 -40.38 -45.52
C SER A 384 -16.97 -40.40 -44.01
N SER A 385 -17.90 -39.79 -43.28
CA SER A 385 -18.25 -40.03 -41.86
C SER A 385 -17.13 -40.25 -40.84
N GLN A 386 -16.69 -39.17 -40.18
CA GLN A 386 -16.30 -39.22 -38.78
C GLN A 386 -16.80 -37.96 -38.06
N LYS A 387 -17.54 -38.17 -36.98
CA LYS A 387 -18.15 -37.13 -36.14
C LYS A 387 -17.05 -36.38 -35.37
N ASP A 388 -16.73 -35.16 -35.81
CA ASP A 388 -16.07 -34.17 -34.97
C ASP A 388 -16.99 -33.80 -33.79
N THR A 389 -16.56 -34.14 -32.58
CA THR A 389 -17.12 -33.61 -31.34
C THR A 389 -16.41 -32.32 -30.96
N THR A 390 -16.44 -31.32 -31.85
CA THR A 390 -16.30 -29.92 -31.41
C THR A 390 -17.43 -29.64 -30.44
N GLN A 391 -17.12 -29.49 -29.15
CA GLN A 391 -18.06 -29.11 -28.10
C GLN A 391 -18.72 -27.78 -28.53
N LYS A 392 -19.94 -27.87 -29.07
CA LYS A 392 -20.63 -26.73 -29.68
C LYS A 392 -21.19 -25.86 -28.55
N LEU A 393 -20.43 -24.84 -28.14
CA LEU A 393 -20.86 -23.91 -27.08
C LEU A 393 -22.23 -23.31 -27.42
N GLY A 394 -23.14 -23.35 -26.45
CA GLY A 394 -24.44 -22.69 -26.53
C GLY A 394 -24.30 -21.16 -26.62
N SER A 395 -25.34 -20.48 -27.10
CA SER A 395 -25.33 -19.02 -27.28
C SER A 395 -25.00 -18.27 -25.99
N LYS A 396 -25.55 -18.71 -24.84
CA LYS A 396 -25.26 -18.12 -23.52
C LYS A 396 -23.81 -18.34 -23.06
N GLN A 397 -23.22 -19.49 -23.36
CA GLN A 397 -21.81 -19.78 -23.04
C GLN A 397 -20.86 -18.92 -23.86
N LYS A 398 -21.16 -18.70 -25.15
CA LYS A 398 -20.37 -17.81 -26.01
C LYS A 398 -20.37 -16.37 -25.49
N ILE A 399 -21.52 -15.88 -25.03
CA ILE A 399 -21.66 -14.54 -24.44
C ILE A 399 -20.85 -14.45 -23.14
N ALA A 400 -20.95 -15.45 -22.25
CA ALA A 400 -20.16 -15.47 -21.01
C ALA A 400 -18.66 -15.55 -21.28
N VAL A 401 -18.19 -16.44 -22.15
CA VAL A 401 -16.77 -16.56 -22.50
C VAL A 401 -16.23 -15.26 -23.10
N SER A 402 -16.99 -14.58 -23.96
CA SER A 402 -16.59 -13.27 -24.49
C SER A 402 -16.40 -12.25 -23.37
N LEU A 403 -17.38 -12.12 -22.46
CA LEU A 403 -17.27 -11.18 -21.35
C LEU A 403 -16.09 -11.54 -20.42
N LEU A 404 -15.85 -12.82 -20.16
CA LEU A 404 -14.72 -13.24 -19.33
C LEU A 404 -13.37 -12.92 -19.98
N SER A 405 -13.23 -13.04 -21.30
CA SER A 405 -12.04 -12.60 -22.02
C SER A 405 -11.86 -11.08 -21.96
N ASP A 406 -12.94 -10.31 -22.09
CA ASP A 406 -12.88 -8.84 -21.97
C ASP A 406 -12.51 -8.41 -20.54
N LEU A 407 -13.05 -9.09 -19.51
CA LEU A 407 -12.69 -8.88 -18.11
C LEU A 407 -11.24 -9.31 -17.81
N GLN A 408 -10.76 -10.37 -18.44
CA GLN A 408 -9.37 -10.82 -18.30
C GLN A 408 -8.41 -9.77 -18.86
N GLU A 409 -8.71 -9.20 -20.02
CA GLU A 409 -7.92 -8.13 -20.62
C GLU A 409 -7.96 -6.86 -19.77
N TYR A 410 -9.13 -6.51 -19.24
CA TYR A 410 -9.28 -5.42 -18.28
C TYR A 410 -8.45 -5.64 -17.01
N VAL A 411 -8.45 -6.83 -16.42
CA VAL A 411 -7.62 -7.13 -15.24
C VAL A 411 -6.14 -7.02 -15.60
N LYS A 412 -5.71 -7.55 -16.75
CA LYS A 412 -4.32 -7.44 -17.23
C LYS A 412 -3.87 -5.99 -17.38
N SER A 413 -4.73 -5.12 -17.91
CA SER A 413 -4.38 -3.72 -18.18
C SER A 413 -4.47 -2.80 -16.95
N THR A 414 -5.31 -3.12 -15.97
CA THR A 414 -5.57 -2.25 -14.80
C THR A 414 -4.83 -2.64 -13.53
N SER A 415 -4.66 -3.93 -13.25
CA SER A 415 -4.09 -4.40 -11.97
C SER A 415 -3.12 -5.57 -12.10
N ASN A 416 -3.18 -6.29 -13.23
CA ASN A 416 -2.45 -7.53 -13.50
C ASN A 416 -2.51 -8.54 -12.32
N ASN A 417 -3.62 -8.57 -11.59
CA ASN A 417 -3.75 -9.40 -10.40
C ASN A 417 -3.86 -10.88 -10.77
N ARG A 418 -2.82 -11.66 -10.43
CA ARG A 418 -2.68 -13.08 -10.77
C ARG A 418 -3.87 -13.92 -10.28
N VAL A 419 -4.32 -13.73 -9.04
CA VAL A 419 -5.43 -14.50 -8.46
C VAL A 419 -6.76 -14.20 -9.15
N LYS A 420 -7.01 -12.94 -9.53
CA LYS A 420 -8.17 -12.57 -10.36
C LYS A 420 -8.12 -13.27 -11.72
N LEU A 421 -6.95 -13.29 -12.36
CA LEU A 421 -6.75 -13.93 -13.66
C LEU A 421 -6.94 -15.46 -13.58
N GLU A 422 -6.38 -16.10 -12.56
CA GLU A 422 -6.52 -17.54 -12.31
C GLU A 422 -7.98 -17.93 -12.07
N LEU A 423 -8.73 -17.14 -11.29
CA LEU A 423 -10.16 -17.37 -11.10
C LEU A 423 -10.97 -17.16 -12.39
N ILE A 424 -10.66 -16.13 -13.19
CA ILE A 424 -11.33 -15.91 -14.49
C ILE A 424 -11.05 -17.06 -15.47
N ASP A 425 -9.82 -17.58 -15.50
CA ASP A 425 -9.45 -18.74 -16.32
C ASP A 425 -10.17 -20.02 -15.85
N LEU A 426 -10.25 -20.23 -14.53
CA LEU A 426 -11.01 -21.32 -13.92
C LEU A 426 -12.49 -21.24 -14.31
N LEU A 427 -13.12 -20.08 -14.13
CA LEU A 427 -14.52 -19.87 -14.48
C LEU A 427 -14.77 -20.05 -15.99
N THR A 428 -13.82 -19.62 -16.84
CA THR A 428 -13.87 -19.83 -18.29
C THR A 428 -13.84 -21.32 -18.65
N ARG A 429 -13.02 -22.11 -17.96
CA ARG A 429 -12.97 -23.56 -18.14
C ARG A 429 -14.27 -24.23 -17.69
N GLU A 430 -14.76 -23.88 -16.50
CA GLU A 430 -15.97 -24.50 -15.94
C GLU A 430 -17.23 -24.18 -16.74
N VAL A 431 -17.37 -22.96 -17.29
CA VAL A 431 -18.51 -22.61 -18.16
C VAL A 431 -18.46 -23.31 -19.51
N LYS A 432 -17.26 -23.51 -20.10
CA LYS A 432 -17.07 -24.30 -21.33
C LYS A 432 -17.45 -25.77 -21.10
N ASN A 433 -17.12 -26.29 -19.92
CA ASN A 433 -17.39 -27.67 -19.52
C ASN A 433 -18.83 -27.93 -19.05
N HIS A 434 -19.71 -26.92 -19.02
CA HIS A 434 -21.09 -27.00 -18.48
C HIS A 434 -21.15 -27.31 -16.97
N ASN A 435 -20.05 -27.13 -16.25
CA ASN A 435 -20.00 -27.34 -14.80
C ASN A 435 -20.59 -26.16 -14.02
N LEU A 436 -20.59 -24.95 -14.63
CA LEU A 436 -21.18 -23.75 -14.05
C LEU A 436 -22.09 -23.03 -15.04
N GLU A 437 -23.16 -22.43 -14.51
CA GLU A 437 -24.13 -21.65 -15.29
C GLU A 437 -23.51 -20.33 -15.80
N PRO A 438 -23.70 -19.96 -17.09
CA PRO A 438 -23.12 -18.75 -17.69
C PRO A 438 -23.38 -17.46 -16.91
N ALA A 439 -24.60 -17.28 -16.39
CA ALA A 439 -24.97 -16.09 -15.62
C ALA A 439 -24.24 -16.02 -14.26
N GLN A 440 -24.05 -17.17 -13.61
CA GLN A 440 -23.32 -17.23 -12.33
C GLN A 440 -21.83 -16.92 -12.55
N VAL A 441 -21.25 -17.49 -13.61
CA VAL A 441 -19.84 -17.26 -13.97
C VAL A 441 -19.58 -15.79 -14.29
N MET A 442 -20.43 -15.16 -15.09
CA MET A 442 -20.32 -13.73 -15.37
C MET A 442 -20.42 -12.89 -14.10
N LYS A 443 -21.32 -13.23 -13.19
CA LYS A 443 -21.45 -12.55 -11.89
C LYS A 443 -20.14 -12.64 -11.11
N ILE A 444 -19.64 -13.85 -10.86
CA ILE A 444 -18.43 -14.07 -10.06
C ILE A 444 -17.24 -13.38 -10.74
N ALA A 445 -17.05 -13.56 -12.05
CA ALA A 445 -15.96 -12.93 -12.79
C ALA A 445 -16.02 -11.40 -12.72
N THR A 446 -17.22 -10.81 -12.81
CA THR A 446 -17.40 -9.36 -12.69
C THR A 446 -17.11 -8.88 -11.26
N GLN A 447 -17.64 -9.57 -10.25
CA GLN A 447 -17.35 -9.26 -8.84
C GLN A 447 -15.85 -9.29 -8.56
N VAL A 448 -15.17 -10.30 -9.07
CA VAL A 448 -13.73 -10.52 -8.86
C VAL A 448 -12.90 -9.49 -9.62
N ALA A 449 -13.24 -9.21 -10.89
CA ALA A 449 -12.54 -8.20 -11.68
C ALA A 449 -12.56 -6.84 -10.97
N PHE A 450 -13.71 -6.47 -10.41
CA PHE A 450 -13.89 -5.24 -9.67
C PHE A 450 -13.65 -5.35 -8.16
N ALA A 451 -13.29 -6.51 -7.63
CA ALA A 451 -13.07 -6.68 -6.19
C ALA A 451 -11.89 -5.83 -5.70
N ARG A 452 -11.98 -5.33 -4.45
CA ARG A 452 -10.86 -4.62 -3.82
C ARG A 452 -9.69 -5.55 -3.54
N SER A 453 -9.99 -6.70 -2.96
CA SER A 453 -9.01 -7.74 -2.67
C SER A 453 -9.57 -9.12 -3.05
N ILE A 454 -8.67 -10.01 -3.44
CA ILE A 454 -8.96 -11.44 -3.59
C ILE A 454 -7.79 -12.25 -3.02
N GLU A 455 -8.11 -13.29 -2.30
CA GLU A 455 -7.18 -14.26 -1.71
C GLU A 455 -7.54 -15.65 -2.23
N GLN A 456 -6.54 -16.52 -2.32
CA GLN A 456 -6.72 -17.91 -2.67
C GLN A 456 -6.10 -18.78 -1.60
N ASN A 457 -6.92 -19.67 -1.04
CA ASN A 457 -6.48 -20.78 -0.20
C ASN A 457 -6.48 -22.06 -1.06
N GLU A 458 -6.02 -23.19 -0.51
CA GLU A 458 -5.80 -24.47 -1.23
C GLU A 458 -6.89 -24.87 -2.24
N SER A 459 -8.17 -24.55 -1.99
CA SER A 459 -9.30 -24.82 -2.89
C SER A 459 -10.34 -23.70 -3.03
N ASN A 460 -10.15 -22.56 -2.33
CA ASN A 460 -11.16 -21.51 -2.21
C ASN A 460 -10.60 -20.15 -2.63
N PHE A 461 -11.43 -19.36 -3.29
CA PHE A 461 -11.18 -17.95 -3.58
C PHE A 461 -12.06 -17.09 -2.68
N MET A 462 -11.49 -16.14 -1.95
CA MET A 462 -12.22 -15.20 -1.08
C MET A 462 -11.98 -13.77 -1.55
N TRP A 463 -13.02 -12.96 -1.70
CA TRP A 463 -12.85 -11.56 -2.12
C TRP A 463 -13.75 -10.60 -1.35
N LYS A 464 -13.28 -9.35 -1.21
CA LYS A 464 -13.97 -8.28 -0.47
C LYS A 464 -14.10 -7.01 -1.28
N GLY A 465 -15.25 -6.35 -1.09
CA GLY A 465 -15.51 -5.00 -1.59
C GLY A 465 -15.51 -4.88 -3.12
N VAL A 466 -15.72 -3.64 -3.58
CA VAL A 466 -15.60 -3.25 -4.99
C VAL A 466 -14.72 -2.01 -5.05
N VAL A 467 -13.66 -2.03 -5.86
CA VAL A 467 -12.90 -0.81 -6.20
C VAL A 467 -13.56 -0.19 -7.42
N PHE A 468 -14.18 0.97 -7.21
CA PHE A 468 -14.63 1.82 -8.30
C PHE A 468 -13.69 3.01 -8.38
N ASN A 469 -12.58 2.84 -9.10
CA ASN A 469 -11.79 4.00 -9.53
C ASN A 469 -12.49 4.64 -10.72
N LYS A 470 -12.47 5.98 -10.80
CA LYS A 470 -12.89 6.72 -12.00
C LYS A 470 -11.87 6.41 -13.10
N ASP A 471 -12.00 5.26 -13.72
CA ASP A 471 -11.05 4.73 -14.68
C ASP A 471 -11.62 4.91 -16.09
N GLU A 472 -10.90 5.60 -16.97
CA GLU A 472 -11.24 5.71 -18.39
C GLU A 472 -11.31 4.32 -19.04
N ALA A 473 -10.62 3.33 -18.47
CA ALA A 473 -10.62 1.94 -18.90
C ALA A 473 -11.98 1.24 -18.75
N LEU A 474 -12.89 1.75 -17.92
CA LEU A 474 -14.24 1.16 -17.74
C LEU A 474 -15.07 1.23 -19.02
N SER A 475 -14.87 2.29 -19.80
CA SER A 475 -15.55 2.50 -21.08
C SER A 475 -15.24 1.40 -22.11
N SER A 476 -14.06 0.76 -22.00
CA SER A 476 -13.65 -0.37 -22.84
C SER A 476 -14.52 -1.61 -22.66
N LEU A 477 -15.22 -1.75 -21.52
CA LEU A 477 -16.10 -2.88 -21.22
C LEU A 477 -17.55 -2.67 -21.68
N LEU A 478 -17.94 -1.44 -22.05
CA LEU A 478 -19.31 -1.12 -22.49
C LEU A 478 -19.82 -2.03 -23.63
N PRO A 479 -19.02 -2.35 -24.68
CA PRO A 479 -19.48 -3.24 -25.74
C PRO A 479 -19.72 -4.68 -25.24
N ALA A 480 -18.92 -5.16 -24.29
CA ALA A 480 -19.02 -6.50 -23.70
C ALA A 480 -20.25 -6.64 -22.80
N PHE A 481 -20.51 -5.63 -21.97
CA PHE A 481 -21.70 -5.58 -21.12
C PHE A 481 -22.99 -5.41 -21.93
N SER A 482 -22.96 -4.59 -22.99
CA SER A 482 -24.10 -4.42 -23.90
C SER A 482 -24.52 -5.75 -24.56
N LYS A 483 -23.56 -6.57 -24.97
CA LYS A 483 -23.82 -7.91 -25.55
C LYS A 483 -24.34 -8.93 -24.53
N SER A 484 -24.14 -8.67 -23.24
CA SER A 484 -24.53 -9.56 -22.15
C SER A 484 -25.72 -9.05 -21.32
N ILE A 485 -26.34 -7.93 -21.71
CA ILE A 485 -27.44 -7.26 -21.01
C ILE A 485 -28.63 -8.20 -20.69
N GLY A 486 -28.94 -9.13 -21.60
CA GLY A 486 -30.03 -10.10 -21.41
C GLY A 486 -29.79 -11.07 -20.25
N LEU A 487 -28.53 -11.38 -19.94
CA LEU A 487 -28.14 -12.23 -18.80
C LEU A 487 -28.11 -11.42 -17.50
N TRP A 488 -27.69 -10.15 -17.55
CA TRP A 488 -27.76 -9.22 -16.41
C TRP A 488 -29.19 -8.89 -16.00
N ASN A 489 -30.11 -8.78 -16.96
CA ASN A 489 -31.53 -8.54 -16.70
C ASN A 489 -32.21 -9.64 -15.88
N ALA A 490 -31.76 -10.89 -16.04
CA ALA A 490 -32.25 -11.99 -15.20
C ALA A 490 -31.81 -11.84 -13.74
N TYR A 491 -30.62 -11.28 -13.52
CA TYR A 491 -30.07 -11.01 -12.19
C TYR A 491 -30.70 -9.76 -11.54
N SER A 492 -30.77 -8.64 -12.27
CA SER A 492 -31.36 -7.37 -11.78
C SER A 492 -32.82 -7.52 -11.32
N LYS A 493 -33.63 -8.27 -12.09
CA LYS A 493 -35.02 -8.58 -11.73
C LYS A 493 -35.15 -9.34 -10.41
N LYS A 494 -34.21 -10.25 -10.11
CA LYS A 494 -34.18 -11.02 -8.85
C LYS A 494 -33.87 -10.14 -7.63
N HIS A 495 -33.24 -8.99 -7.84
CA HIS A 495 -32.77 -8.08 -6.79
C HIS A 495 -33.49 -6.72 -6.80
N GLY A 496 -34.64 -6.61 -7.49
CA GLY A 496 -35.55 -5.46 -7.36
C GLY A 496 -35.18 -4.21 -8.16
N GLN A 497 -34.22 -4.26 -9.10
CA GLN A 497 -33.72 -3.08 -9.82
C GLN A 497 -34.24 -2.90 -11.26
N GLY A 498 -35.34 -3.57 -11.62
CA GLY A 498 -36.00 -3.37 -12.91
C GLY A 498 -35.26 -4.00 -14.11
N THR A 499 -35.61 -3.57 -15.33
CA THR A 499 -35.01 -4.10 -16.58
C THR A 499 -34.07 -3.05 -17.17
N LEU A 500 -32.81 -3.43 -17.38
CA LEU A 500 -31.78 -2.66 -18.08
C LEU A 500 -32.11 -2.64 -19.58
N THR A 501 -32.27 -1.44 -20.15
CA THR A 501 -32.61 -1.23 -21.58
C THR A 501 -31.40 -0.84 -22.44
N THR A 502 -30.38 -0.23 -21.83
CA THR A 502 -29.11 0.19 -22.45
C THR A 502 -27.98 0.03 -21.43
N VAL A 503 -26.72 -0.04 -21.87
CA VAL A 503 -25.56 0.02 -20.97
C VAL A 503 -24.74 1.25 -21.34
N ASP A 504 -24.66 2.20 -20.42
CA ASP A 504 -23.76 3.36 -20.44
C ASP A 504 -22.89 3.34 -19.17
N ASP A 505 -21.95 4.28 -19.01
CA ASP A 505 -21.04 4.30 -17.85
C ASP A 505 -21.78 4.36 -16.50
N LYS A 506 -22.93 5.04 -16.46
CA LYS A 506 -23.76 5.15 -15.27
C LYS A 506 -24.45 3.81 -14.96
N ILE A 507 -25.01 3.15 -15.96
CA ILE A 507 -25.68 1.86 -15.82
C ILE A 507 -24.67 0.75 -15.54
N LEU A 508 -23.48 0.79 -16.15
CA LEU A 508 -22.41 -0.16 -15.88
C LEU A 508 -21.93 -0.02 -14.43
N LYS A 509 -21.81 1.22 -13.93
CA LYS A 509 -21.61 1.49 -12.52
C LYS A 509 -22.74 0.93 -11.66
N ASP A 510 -24.01 1.13 -12.03
CA ASP A 510 -25.15 0.60 -11.29
C ASP A 510 -25.19 -0.94 -11.29
N VAL A 511 -24.79 -1.60 -12.39
CA VAL A 511 -24.66 -3.07 -12.51
C VAL A 511 -23.53 -3.62 -11.65
N VAL A 512 -22.42 -2.88 -11.55
CA VAL A 512 -21.31 -3.21 -10.64
C VAL A 512 -21.71 -2.94 -9.19
N ASP A 513 -22.44 -1.86 -8.92
CA ASP A 513 -22.91 -1.44 -7.59
C ASP A 513 -24.06 -2.32 -7.04
N LEU A 514 -24.78 -3.02 -7.93
CA LEU A 514 -25.75 -4.08 -7.63
C LEU A 514 -25.12 -5.32 -6.98
N LEU A 515 -23.79 -5.46 -7.04
CA LEU A 515 -23.05 -6.54 -6.44
C LEU A 515 -22.70 -6.14 -5.00
N ASN A 516 -23.17 -6.92 -4.01
CA ASN A 516 -23.12 -6.53 -2.60
C ASN A 516 -21.69 -6.17 -2.14
N LYS A 517 -21.48 -4.89 -1.81
CA LYS A 517 -20.19 -4.28 -1.45
C LYS A 517 -19.72 -4.60 -0.03
N ASN A 518 -20.62 -5.06 0.84
CA ASN A 518 -20.38 -5.27 2.26
C ASN A 518 -20.25 -6.75 2.65
N GLU A 519 -20.41 -7.66 1.69
CA GLU A 519 -20.30 -9.10 1.91
C GLU A 519 -18.91 -9.60 1.54
N GLU A 520 -18.36 -10.46 2.40
CA GLU A 520 -17.23 -11.31 2.07
C GLU A 520 -17.76 -12.47 1.21
N HIS A 521 -17.20 -12.63 0.01
CA HIS A 521 -17.65 -13.65 -0.93
C HIS A 521 -16.60 -14.74 -1.03
N THR A 522 -17.05 -15.99 -1.07
CA THR A 522 -16.19 -17.17 -1.23
C THR A 522 -16.67 -18.00 -2.41
N PHE A 523 -15.73 -18.52 -3.21
CA PHE A 523 -15.99 -19.45 -4.30
C PHE A 523 -15.07 -20.65 -4.23
N SER A 524 -15.65 -21.84 -4.39
CA SER A 524 -14.90 -23.08 -4.61
C SER A 524 -15.66 -24.00 -5.54
N VAL A 525 -14.92 -24.74 -6.36
CA VAL A 525 -15.52 -25.70 -7.32
C VAL A 525 -16.22 -26.84 -6.58
N GLU A 526 -15.78 -27.17 -5.36
CA GLU A 526 -16.30 -28.27 -4.55
C GLU A 526 -17.56 -27.92 -3.74
N SER A 527 -17.76 -26.65 -3.37
CA SER A 527 -18.92 -26.17 -2.60
C SER A 527 -20.28 -26.40 -3.29
N GLN A 528 -20.29 -26.67 -4.61
CA GLN A 528 -21.52 -26.93 -5.37
C GLN A 528 -21.90 -28.41 -5.51
N LYS A 529 -21.06 -29.35 -5.05
CA LYS A 529 -21.43 -30.79 -5.05
C LYS A 529 -22.27 -31.19 -3.84
N THR A 530 -22.32 -30.37 -2.80
CA THR A 530 -23.18 -30.56 -1.62
C THR A 530 -24.53 -29.90 -1.87
N TYR A 531 -25.44 -30.59 -2.57
CA TYR A 531 -26.89 -30.64 -2.34
C TYR A 531 -27.54 -31.35 -3.55
N LYS A 532 -27.62 -32.68 -3.46
CA LYS A 532 -28.70 -33.48 -4.04
C LYS A 532 -29.14 -34.47 -2.97
N PHE A 533 -30.29 -34.21 -2.36
CA PHE A 533 -31.15 -35.27 -1.83
C PHE A 533 -32.18 -35.59 -2.90
#